data_AF-A0A2U3GUJ4-F1
#
_entry.id   AF-A0A2U3GUJ4-F1
#
_cell.length_a   1.000
_cell.length_b   1.000
_cell.length_c   1.000
_cell.angle_alpha   90.00
_cell.angle_beta   90.00
_cell.angle_gamma   90.00
#
_symmetry.space_group_name_H-M   'P 1'
#
loop_
_entity.id
_entity.type
_entity.pdbx_description
1 polymer ?
#
loop_
_entity_poly.entity_id
_entity_poly.type
_entity_poly.pdbx_seq_one_letter_code
_entity_poly.pdbx_strand_id
1 'polypeptide(L)'
;MTTPNDVLGEPPMTSGETDTTRTVPAARTRRDAGRPSPAEERQAVLSELRAELDAVDAIVLNALLIRYQCTRRIGQAKESHGIPVMQTGRVRLVLERATAFGLEHGMNPLALQDVFVTLIEDACRAEEGAVPPIETAWDRIAELTERVKSGAHIAH
;
A
#
# COMPACT_ATOMS: atom_id res chain seq x y z
N MET A 1 -56.49 -28.32 35.87
CA MET A 1 -57.04 -29.51 36.54
C MET A 1 -56.05 -30.63 36.30
N THR A 2 -55.38 -31.30 37.23
CA THR A 2 -55.30 -31.30 38.70
C THR A 2 -54.00 -32.08 38.99
N THR A 3 -53.28 -31.77 40.06
CA THR A 3 -52.16 -32.61 40.56
C THR A 3 -52.67 -34.01 40.94
N PRO A 4 -51.79 -34.99 41.21
CA PRO A 4 -51.48 -35.20 42.62
C PRO A 4 -50.05 -35.67 42.94
N ASN A 5 -49.61 -35.21 44.09
CA ASN A 5 -48.46 -35.66 44.85
C ASN A 5 -48.85 -36.87 45.74
N ASP A 6 -47.82 -37.43 46.38
CA ASP A 6 -47.81 -38.33 47.55
C ASP A 6 -47.70 -39.84 47.27
N VAL A 7 -46.60 -40.44 47.74
CA VAL A 7 -46.59 -41.26 48.97
C VAL A 7 -45.19 -41.88 49.24
N LEU A 8 -44.63 -41.44 50.38
CA LEU A 8 -43.86 -42.15 51.43
C LEU A 8 -42.67 -43.09 51.10
N GLY A 9 -41.52 -42.77 51.72
CA GLY A 9 -40.52 -43.76 52.13
C GLY A 9 -39.12 -43.19 52.47
N GLU A 10 -38.88 -42.78 53.72
CA GLU A 10 -37.52 -42.75 54.32
C GLU A 10 -37.29 -44.07 55.07
N PRO A 11 -36.07 -44.68 55.06
CA PRO A 11 -35.02 -44.37 56.06
C PRO A 11 -33.57 -44.75 55.59
N PRO A 12 -32.53 -44.90 56.46
CA PRO A 12 -32.01 -44.03 57.50
C PRO A 12 -30.51 -43.65 57.30
N MET A 13 -30.09 -42.66 58.09
CA MET A 13 -28.75 -42.36 58.61
C MET A 13 -27.62 -43.40 58.36
N THR A 14 -26.61 -43.01 57.59
CA THR A 14 -25.22 -43.49 57.75
C THR A 14 -24.28 -42.31 57.87
N SER A 15 -23.77 -42.12 59.08
CA SER A 15 -22.61 -41.31 59.41
C SER A 15 -21.38 -41.81 58.67
N GLY A 16 -20.72 -40.93 57.92
CA GLY A 16 -19.45 -41.21 57.24
C GLY A 16 -18.71 -39.91 56.92
N GLU A 17 -17.78 -39.59 57.81
CA GLU A 17 -16.53 -38.84 57.62
C GLU A 17 -16.45 -37.60 56.70
N THR A 18 -16.02 -36.54 57.37
CA THR A 18 -15.36 -35.35 56.85
C THR A 18 -14.29 -35.65 55.80
N ASP A 19 -14.37 -35.02 54.64
CA ASP A 19 -13.19 -34.39 54.04
C ASP A 19 -13.58 -33.18 53.20
N THR A 20 -13.40 -32.01 53.80
CA THR A 20 -13.43 -30.71 53.14
C THR A 20 -12.24 -30.57 52.22
N THR A 21 -12.32 -31.15 51.02
CA THR A 21 -11.45 -30.73 49.91
C THR A 21 -12.25 -29.93 48.91
N ARG A 22 -12.49 -28.67 49.30
CA ARG A 22 -12.89 -27.59 48.41
C ARG A 22 -11.83 -27.42 47.33
N THR A 23 -12.26 -27.65 46.10
CA THR A 23 -11.64 -27.31 44.82
C THR A 23 -10.78 -26.04 44.84
N VAL A 24 -9.53 -26.16 44.38
CA VAL A 24 -8.89 -25.14 43.57
C VAL A 24 -8.34 -25.86 42.33
N PRO A 25 -8.88 -25.66 41.12
CA PRO A 25 -8.20 -26.14 39.92
C PRO A 25 -6.92 -25.32 39.82
N ALA A 26 -5.80 -25.99 39.59
CA ALA A 26 -4.52 -25.37 39.25
C ALA A 26 -4.78 -24.17 38.34
N ALA A 27 -4.34 -22.99 38.80
CA ALA A 27 -4.49 -21.74 38.12
C ALA A 27 -4.13 -21.96 36.66
N ARG A 28 -5.16 -21.95 35.80
CA ARG A 28 -4.99 -21.89 34.36
C ARG A 28 -4.05 -20.72 34.15
N THR A 29 -2.85 -20.98 33.64
CA THR A 29 -1.95 -19.98 33.05
C THR A 29 -2.62 -19.42 31.79
N ARG A 30 -3.81 -18.84 31.95
CA ARG A 30 -4.41 -17.92 31.00
C ARG A 30 -3.82 -16.56 31.34
N ARG A 31 -2.74 -16.22 30.64
CA ARG A 31 -2.39 -14.89 30.13
C ARG A 31 -0.87 -14.78 29.97
N ASP A 32 -0.40 -15.23 28.82
CA ASP A 32 0.66 -14.51 28.10
C ASP A 32 0.73 -14.88 26.60
N ALA A 33 0.03 -15.93 26.17
CA ALA A 33 -0.06 -16.36 24.77
C ALA A 33 -0.99 -15.48 23.89
N GLY A 34 -0.90 -14.15 23.99
CA GLY A 34 -1.84 -13.29 23.25
C GLY A 34 -1.46 -11.83 23.04
N ARG A 35 -0.31 -11.36 23.53
CA ARG A 35 0.17 -10.01 23.21
C ARG A 35 1.31 -10.09 22.19
N PRO A 36 1.21 -9.42 21.04
CA PRO A 36 2.34 -9.32 20.11
C PRO A 36 3.53 -8.68 20.83
N SER A 37 4.72 -9.21 20.57
CA SER A 37 5.97 -8.62 21.00
C SER A 37 6.12 -7.19 20.44
N PRO A 38 6.90 -6.31 21.08
CA PRO A 38 7.15 -4.98 20.55
C PRO A 38 7.73 -4.97 19.13
N ALA A 39 8.39 -6.04 18.70
CA ALA A 39 8.88 -6.19 17.32
C ALA A 39 7.74 -6.49 16.34
N GLU A 40 6.80 -7.35 16.72
CA GLU A 40 5.59 -7.63 15.93
C GLU A 40 4.69 -6.40 15.84
N GLU A 41 4.53 -5.64 16.93
CA GLU A 41 3.81 -4.36 16.93
C GLU A 41 4.45 -3.35 15.95
N ARG A 42 5.79 -3.19 15.98
CA ARG A 42 6.50 -2.31 15.01
C ARG A 42 6.33 -2.78 13.56
N GLN A 43 6.43 -4.08 13.32
CA GLN A 43 6.28 -4.64 11.98
C GLN A 43 4.85 -4.50 11.47
N ALA A 44 3.85 -4.62 12.33
CA ALA A 44 2.44 -4.40 11.99
C ALA A 44 2.21 -2.95 11.56
N VAL A 45 2.67 -1.98 12.34
CA VAL A 45 2.57 -0.54 12.00
C VAL A 45 3.22 -0.25 10.64
N LEU A 46 4.41 -0.79 10.39
CA LEU A 46 5.09 -0.59 9.10
C LEU A 46 4.32 -1.24 7.94
N SER A 47 3.74 -2.41 8.15
CA SER A 47 2.93 -3.09 7.14
C SER A 47 1.64 -2.33 6.82
N GLU A 48 1.00 -1.72 7.81
CA GLU A 48 -0.19 -0.88 7.61
C GLU A 48 0.13 0.37 6.77
N LEU A 49 1.21 1.07 7.10
CA LEU A 49 1.66 2.24 6.32
C LEU A 49 2.06 1.87 4.89
N ARG A 50 2.64 0.69 4.68
CA ARG A 50 2.96 0.20 3.33
C ARG A 50 1.70 -0.11 2.53
N ALA A 51 0.69 -0.71 3.15
CA ALA A 51 -0.58 -0.95 2.48
C ALA A 51 -1.29 0.37 2.09
N GLU A 52 -1.18 1.40 2.94
CA GLU A 52 -1.65 2.75 2.60
C GLU A 52 -0.88 3.33 1.40
N LEU A 53 0.46 3.22 1.41
CA LEU A 53 1.30 3.67 0.31
C LEU A 53 0.98 2.93 -1.01
N ASP A 54 0.80 1.61 -0.97
CA ASP A 54 0.43 0.80 -2.13
C ASP A 54 -0.90 1.30 -2.75
N ALA A 55 -1.86 1.71 -1.91
CA ALA A 55 -3.13 2.28 -2.36
C ALA A 55 -2.95 3.65 -3.02
N VAL A 56 -2.06 4.51 -2.48
CA VAL A 56 -1.69 5.79 -3.09
C VAL A 56 -0.99 5.58 -4.43
N ASP A 57 -0.06 4.62 -4.51
CA ASP A 57 0.65 4.29 -5.75
C ASP A 57 -0.31 3.82 -6.85
N ALA A 58 -1.34 3.06 -6.50
CA ALA A 58 -2.40 2.69 -7.44
C ALA A 58 -3.16 3.93 -7.98
N ILE A 59 -3.40 4.95 -7.16
CA ILE A 59 -4.01 6.21 -7.59
C ILE A 59 -3.07 6.96 -8.55
N VAL A 60 -1.78 7.01 -8.24
CA VAL A 60 -0.76 7.64 -9.11
C VAL A 60 -0.73 6.95 -10.47
N LEU A 61 -0.67 5.62 -10.51
CA LEU A 61 -0.67 4.84 -11.76
C LEU A 61 -1.92 5.12 -12.60
N ASN A 62 -3.09 5.20 -11.98
CA ASN A 62 -4.34 5.55 -12.67
C ASN A 62 -4.31 6.97 -13.24
N ALA A 63 -3.78 7.95 -12.50
CA ALA A 63 -3.61 9.32 -12.99
C ALA A 63 -2.64 9.37 -14.19
N LEU A 64 -1.56 8.58 -14.16
CA LEU A 64 -0.63 8.44 -15.27
C LEU A 64 -1.27 7.79 -16.51
N LEU A 65 -2.14 6.79 -16.32
CA LEU A 65 -2.91 6.20 -17.42
C LEU A 65 -3.81 7.24 -18.10
N ILE A 66 -4.51 8.07 -17.32
CA ILE A 66 -5.35 9.16 -17.86
C ILE A 66 -4.49 10.16 -18.63
N ARG A 67 -3.32 10.54 -18.08
CA ARG A 67 -2.37 11.42 -18.76
C ARG A 67 -1.91 10.82 -20.09
N TYR A 68 -1.54 9.54 -20.11
CA TYR A 68 -1.11 8.81 -21.30
C TYR A 68 -2.18 8.83 -22.41
N GLN A 69 -3.43 8.53 -22.06
CA GLN A 69 -4.54 8.58 -23.01
C GLN A 69 -4.76 9.99 -23.57
N CYS A 70 -4.63 11.02 -22.73
CA CYS A 70 -4.71 12.42 -23.16
C CYS A 70 -3.59 12.78 -24.14
N THR A 71 -2.33 12.45 -23.82
CA THR A 71 -1.20 12.76 -24.70
C THR A 71 -1.27 12.01 -26.03
N ARG A 72 -1.78 10.78 -26.06
CA ARG A 72 -2.03 10.04 -27.31
C ARG A 72 -3.04 10.75 -28.22
N ARG A 73 -4.15 11.24 -27.65
CA ARG A 73 -5.15 12.03 -28.39
C ARG A 73 -4.58 13.35 -28.92
N ILE A 74 -3.75 14.02 -28.12
CA ILE A 74 -3.03 15.22 -28.55
C ILE A 74 -2.09 14.90 -29.71
N GLY A 75 -1.31 13.82 -29.61
CA GLY A 75 -0.41 13.36 -30.67
C GLY A 75 -1.13 13.12 -31.99
N GLN A 76 -2.24 12.38 -31.97
CA GLN A 76 -3.09 12.15 -33.14
C GLN A 76 -3.62 13.46 -33.75
N ALA A 77 -4.04 14.41 -32.91
CA ALA A 77 -4.49 15.70 -33.38
C ALA A 77 -3.35 16.54 -33.98
N LYS A 78 -2.13 16.47 -33.43
CA LYS A 78 -0.97 17.13 -34.02
C LYS A 78 -0.63 16.57 -35.39
N GLU A 79 -0.59 15.24 -35.49
CA GLU A 79 -0.32 14.52 -36.74
C GLU A 79 -1.33 14.92 -37.83
N SER A 80 -2.63 14.89 -37.52
CA SER A 80 -3.68 15.22 -38.49
C SER A 80 -3.66 16.68 -38.97
N HIS A 81 -3.02 17.58 -38.23
CA HIS A 81 -2.94 19.02 -38.54
C HIS A 81 -1.52 19.49 -38.90
N GLY A 82 -0.55 18.57 -39.04
CA GLY A 82 0.85 18.92 -39.34
C GLY A 82 1.52 19.78 -38.25
N ILE A 83 1.07 19.68 -37.00
CA ILE A 83 1.65 20.43 -35.88
C ILE A 83 2.91 19.69 -35.40
N PRO A 84 4.03 20.39 -35.15
CA PRO A 84 5.24 19.75 -34.63
C PRO A 84 5.02 19.01 -33.30
N VAL A 85 5.63 17.83 -33.17
CA VAL A 85 5.65 17.00 -31.95
C VAL A 85 6.18 17.80 -30.77
N MET A 86 7.35 18.44 -30.94
CA MET A 86 8.03 19.19 -29.89
C MET A 86 7.57 20.65 -29.83
N GLN A 87 7.09 21.04 -28.65
CA GLN A 87 6.64 22.40 -28.34
C GLN A 87 7.30 22.86 -27.04
N THR A 88 8.45 23.53 -27.13
CA THR A 88 9.29 23.89 -25.98
C THR A 88 8.55 24.74 -24.93
N GLY A 89 7.67 25.65 -25.37
CA GLY A 89 6.82 26.43 -24.46
C GLY A 89 5.88 25.56 -23.61
N ARG A 90 5.38 24.45 -24.16
CA ARG A 90 4.52 23.51 -23.43
C ARG A 90 5.31 22.73 -22.38
N VAL A 91 6.53 22.29 -22.73
CA VAL A 91 7.44 21.61 -21.79
C VAL A 91 7.76 22.52 -20.61
N ARG A 92 8.19 23.75 -20.89
CA ARG A 92 8.51 24.74 -19.84
C ARG A 92 7.34 24.96 -18.88
N LEU A 93 6.13 25.16 -19.42
CA LEU A 93 4.93 25.35 -18.59
C LEU A 93 4.63 24.15 -17.67
N VAL A 94 4.85 22.91 -18.14
CA VAL A 94 4.63 21.72 -17.30
C VAL A 94 5.65 21.67 -16.16
N LEU A 95 6.92 21.96 -16.43
CA LEU A 95 7.98 21.98 -15.42
C LEU A 95 7.81 23.11 -14.41
N GLU A 96 7.39 24.30 -14.86
CA GLU A 96 7.05 25.43 -13.97
C GLU A 96 5.93 25.03 -12.99
N ARG A 97 4.87 24.36 -13.49
CA ARG A 97 3.77 23.88 -12.64
C ARG A 97 4.20 22.80 -11.66
N ALA A 98 5.00 21.83 -12.10
CA ALA A 98 5.53 20.79 -11.22
C ALA A 98 6.42 21.39 -10.12
N THR A 99 7.23 22.38 -10.47
CA THR A 99 8.09 23.12 -9.53
C THR A 99 7.26 23.88 -8.50
N ALA A 100 6.28 24.65 -8.95
CA ALA A 100 5.40 25.40 -8.06
C ALA A 100 4.63 24.48 -7.10
N PHE A 101 4.08 23.37 -7.62
CA PHE A 101 3.38 22.38 -6.81
C PHE A 101 4.29 21.78 -5.74
N GLY A 102 5.52 21.43 -6.09
CA GLY A 102 6.48 20.88 -5.12
C GLY A 102 6.82 21.85 -4.00
N LEU A 103 7.11 23.11 -4.36
CA LEU A 103 7.40 24.16 -3.39
C LEU A 103 6.21 24.43 -2.45
N GLU A 104 4.99 24.44 -2.97
CA GLU A 104 3.76 24.69 -2.20
C GLU A 104 3.46 23.57 -1.20
N HIS A 105 3.75 22.31 -1.56
CA HIS A 105 3.36 21.14 -0.76
C HIS A 105 4.54 20.50 0.00
N GLY A 106 5.71 21.15 0.01
CA GLY A 106 6.91 20.64 0.69
C GLY A 106 7.53 19.40 0.04
N MET A 107 7.25 19.15 -1.24
CA MET A 107 7.91 18.09 -2.01
C MET A 107 9.19 18.62 -2.67
N ASN A 108 10.15 17.75 -2.94
CA ASN A 108 11.35 18.13 -3.70
C ASN A 108 10.95 18.52 -5.15
N PRO A 109 11.07 19.79 -5.56
CA PRO A 109 10.67 20.22 -6.90
C PRO A 109 11.53 19.60 -8.00
N LEU A 110 12.80 19.28 -7.73
CA LEU A 110 13.69 18.65 -8.71
C LEU A 110 13.24 17.23 -9.03
N ALA A 111 12.84 16.45 -8.01
CA ALA A 111 12.29 15.12 -8.23
C ALA A 111 11.00 15.16 -9.08
N LEU A 112 10.13 16.16 -8.86
CA LEU A 112 8.94 16.35 -9.69
C LEU A 112 9.30 16.73 -11.13
N GLN A 113 10.31 17.58 -11.33
CA GLN A 113 10.80 17.90 -12.67
C GLN A 113 11.27 16.63 -13.39
N ASP A 114 12.06 15.78 -12.74
CA ASP A 114 12.58 14.53 -13.33
C ASP A 114 11.47 13.57 -13.73
N VAL A 115 10.44 13.43 -12.88
CA VAL A 115 9.22 12.67 -13.20
C VAL A 115 8.55 13.23 -14.46
N PHE A 116 8.29 14.53 -14.50
CA PHE A 116 7.58 15.14 -15.64
C PHE A 116 8.40 15.15 -16.92
N VAL A 117 9.73 15.31 -16.87
CA VAL A 117 10.61 15.15 -18.03
C VAL A 117 10.48 13.74 -18.59
N THR A 118 10.61 12.71 -17.75
CA THR A 118 10.47 11.31 -18.17
C THR A 118 9.13 11.06 -18.88
N LEU A 119 8.03 11.58 -18.31
CA LEU A 119 6.69 11.43 -18.85
C LEU A 119 6.44 12.25 -20.14
N ILE A 120 7.17 13.34 -20.36
CA ILE A 120 7.11 14.14 -21.58
C ILE A 120 7.87 13.43 -22.70
N GLU A 121 9.08 12.97 -22.42
CA GLU A 121 9.89 12.23 -23.38
C GLU A 121 9.20 10.95 -23.85
N ASP A 122 8.53 10.24 -22.94
CA ASP A 122 7.74 9.06 -23.28
C ASP A 122 6.60 9.38 -24.25
N ALA A 123 5.89 10.49 -24.02
CA ALA A 123 4.85 10.95 -24.91
C ALA A 123 5.41 11.31 -26.30
N CYS A 124 6.56 11.99 -26.38
CA CYS A 124 7.22 12.30 -27.66
C CYS A 124 7.62 11.04 -28.41
N ARG A 125 8.27 10.08 -27.74
CA ARG A 125 8.62 8.79 -28.35
C ARG A 125 7.40 8.03 -28.88
N ALA A 126 6.30 8.05 -28.13
CA ALA A 126 5.05 7.43 -28.56
C ALA A 126 4.39 8.14 -29.75
N GLU A 127 4.57 9.46 -29.92
CA GLU A 127 4.16 10.23 -31.10
C GLU A 127 5.02 9.84 -32.33
N GLU A 128 6.30 9.52 -32.12
CA GLU A 128 7.24 9.09 -33.16
C GLU A 128 7.16 7.59 -33.51
N GLY A 129 6.31 6.81 -32.82
CA GLY A 129 6.20 5.36 -32.99
C GLY A 129 7.34 4.56 -32.35
N ALA A 130 8.22 5.20 -31.58
CA ALA A 130 9.38 4.61 -30.94
C ALA A 130 9.05 4.08 -29.53
N VAL A 131 8.27 3.01 -29.44
CA VAL A 131 8.02 2.33 -28.15
C VAL A 131 9.09 1.26 -27.92
N PRO A 132 9.80 1.27 -26.78
CA PRO A 132 10.80 0.25 -26.48
C PRO A 132 10.16 -1.15 -26.35
N PRO A 133 10.91 -2.24 -26.60
CA PRO A 133 10.38 -3.60 -26.52
C PRO A 133 9.83 -3.91 -25.12
N ILE A 134 8.55 -4.28 -25.07
CA ILE A 134 7.82 -4.60 -23.83
C ILE A 134 8.48 -5.77 -23.09
N GLU A 135 9.11 -6.69 -23.82
CA GLU A 135 9.81 -7.87 -23.28
C GLU A 135 10.92 -7.52 -22.29
N THR A 136 11.47 -6.30 -22.34
CA THR A 136 12.52 -5.83 -21.42
C THR A 136 11.99 -5.19 -20.14
N ALA A 137 10.67 -4.99 -20.00
CA ALA A 137 10.11 -4.21 -18.89
C ALA A 137 10.34 -4.86 -17.52
N TRP A 138 10.17 -6.19 -17.44
CA TRP A 138 10.38 -6.95 -16.19
C TRP A 138 11.87 -7.07 -15.84
N ASP A 139 12.74 -7.18 -16.84
CA ASP A 139 14.19 -7.27 -16.64
C ASP A 139 14.76 -6.01 -15.98
N ARG A 140 14.16 -4.85 -16.26
CA ARG A 140 14.59 -3.57 -15.69
C ARG A 140 14.33 -3.42 -14.20
N ILE A 141 13.47 -4.24 -13.60
CA ILE A 141 13.14 -4.12 -12.17
C ILE A 141 14.39 -4.33 -11.31
N ALA A 142 15.19 -5.34 -11.62
CA ALA A 142 16.41 -5.64 -10.88
C ALA A 142 17.42 -4.49 -10.97
N GLU A 143 17.66 -3.98 -12.19
CA GLU A 143 18.54 -2.84 -12.44
C GLU A 143 18.11 -1.59 -11.66
N LEU A 144 16.82 -1.22 -11.76
CA LEU A 144 16.28 -0.05 -11.09
C LEU A 144 16.36 -0.19 -9.57
N THR A 145 16.11 -1.39 -9.06
CA THR A 145 16.22 -1.70 -7.63
C THR A 145 17.65 -1.49 -7.14
N GLU A 146 18.65 -2.02 -7.85
CA GLU A 146 20.06 -1.85 -7.49
C GLU A 146 20.53 -0.40 -7.60
N ARG A 147 20.02 0.34 -8.60
CA ARG A 147 20.29 1.77 -8.72
C ARG A 147 19.79 2.55 -7.51
N VAL A 148 18.56 2.28 -7.04
CA VAL A 148 17.98 2.93 -5.86
C VAL A 148 18.77 2.57 -4.59
N LYS A 149 19.13 1.28 -4.40
CA LYS A 149 19.97 0.86 -3.27
C LYS A 149 21.31 1.58 -3.26
N SER A 150 21.99 1.60 -4.40
CA SER A 150 23.32 2.22 -4.55
C SER A 150 23.27 3.73 -4.27
N GLY A 151 22.21 4.42 -4.69
CA GLY A 151 22.01 5.84 -4.39
C GLY A 151 21.69 6.10 -2.91
N ALA A 152 20.93 5.22 -2.25
CA ALA A 152 20.59 5.36 -0.84
C ALA A 152 21.81 5.21 0.09
N HIS A 153 22.79 4.39 -0.28
CA HIS A 153 24.00 4.18 0.52
C HIS A 153 24.98 5.38 0.53
N ILE A 154 24.80 6.38 -0.33
CA ILE A 154 25.64 7.60 -0.38
C ILE A 154 25.10 8.70 0.57
N ALA A 155 23.90 8.54 1.12
CA ALA A 155 23.22 9.53 1.95
C ALA A 155 23.38 9.33 3.48
N HIS A 156 24.39 8.57 3.92
CA HIS A 156 24.72 8.39 5.34
C HIS A 156 25.93 9.21 5.77
#